data_AF-R9LRV9-F1
#
_entry.id   AF-R9LRV9-F1
#
_cell.length_a   1.000
_cell.length_b   1.000
_cell.length_c   1.000
_cell.angle_alpha   90.00
_cell.angle_beta   90.00
_cell.angle_gamma   90.00
#
_symmetry.space_group_name_H-M   'P 1'
#
loop_
_entity.id
_entity.type
_entity.pdbx_description
1 polymer ?
#
loop_
_entity_poly.entity_id
_entity_poly.type
_entity_poly.pdbx_seq_one_letter_code
_entity_poly.pdbx_strand_id
1 'polypeptide(L)'
;MEKKIERFFLKNHIDSSEIKYIKREDGKTCIYLIDGRIINTYTPLKTIVDELPIDQFLSINKGIVAATSRIVNIKDDLYTMRDGSIFKGRARMPRLLKYEQEKKFNSYRKSQSLEIDAQCSIFEHCPLPFALIGIEYEHDGHELDYIVHYANPSCLKLFNKKEEEVINQSLYLFNIEKKLLILMADIALNGGHRISNLFFPDTHEVLCYQPEDGFCALLMLS
;
A
#
# COMPACT_ATOMS: atom_id res chain seq x y z
N MET A 1 -26.86 -4.54 25.24
CA MET A 1 -26.17 -5.85 25.03
C MET A 1 -24.92 -5.53 24.24
N GLU A 2 -23.74 -5.46 24.88
CA GLU A 2 -22.48 -5.43 24.12
C GLU A 2 -22.48 -6.59 23.15
N LYS A 3 -22.19 -6.29 21.88
CA LYS A 3 -22.36 -7.28 20.83
C LYS A 3 -21.30 -8.34 21.04
N LYS A 4 -21.70 -9.61 20.97
CA LYS A 4 -20.84 -10.79 21.21
C LYS A 4 -19.51 -10.74 20.41
N ILE A 5 -19.51 -10.03 19.29
CA ILE A 5 -18.34 -9.81 18.41
C ILE A 5 -17.38 -8.76 18.97
N GLU A 6 -17.86 -7.64 19.51
CA GLU A 6 -17.02 -6.61 20.14
C GLU A 6 -16.20 -7.21 21.28
N ARG A 7 -16.84 -8.01 22.15
CA ARG A 7 -16.15 -8.75 23.21
C ARG A 7 -15.13 -9.76 22.67
N PHE A 8 -15.44 -10.38 21.53
CA PHE A 8 -14.51 -11.31 20.88
C PHE A 8 -13.30 -10.57 20.30
N PHE A 9 -13.47 -9.40 19.69
CA PHE A 9 -12.36 -8.57 19.20
C PHE A 9 -11.49 -8.07 20.35
N LEU A 10 -12.11 -7.55 21.42
CA LEU A 10 -11.40 -7.12 22.63
C LEU A 10 -10.59 -8.26 23.25
N LYS A 11 -11.18 -9.45 23.41
CA LYS A 11 -10.50 -10.61 23.99
C LYS A 11 -9.30 -11.08 23.17
N ASN A 12 -9.35 -10.94 21.84
CA ASN A 12 -8.29 -11.39 20.95
C ASN A 12 -7.35 -10.25 20.50
N HIS A 13 -7.52 -9.05 21.04
CA HIS A 13 -6.77 -7.84 20.64
C HIS A 13 -6.80 -7.61 19.13
N ILE A 14 -8.02 -7.58 18.58
CA ILE A 14 -8.29 -7.31 17.16
C ILE A 14 -8.81 -5.89 17.03
N ASP A 15 -8.07 -5.06 16.29
CA ASP A 15 -8.60 -3.81 15.73
C ASP A 15 -9.02 -4.07 14.27
N SER A 16 -10.08 -3.41 13.82
CA SER A 16 -10.51 -3.46 12.42
C SER A 16 -9.44 -2.98 11.43
N SER A 17 -8.60 -2.00 11.79
CA SER A 17 -7.52 -1.50 10.92
C SER A 17 -6.44 -2.55 10.66
N GLU A 18 -6.30 -3.50 11.58
CA GLU A 18 -5.31 -4.58 11.58
C GLU A 18 -5.77 -5.80 10.77
N ILE A 19 -6.99 -5.81 10.24
CA ILE A 19 -7.53 -6.92 9.45
C ILE A 19 -7.08 -6.77 7.98
N LYS A 20 -6.43 -7.81 7.45
CA LYS A 20 -6.13 -7.91 6.00
C LYS A 20 -7.36 -8.36 5.22
N TYR A 21 -7.88 -9.53 5.60
CA TYR A 21 -9.07 -10.13 5.04
C TYR A 21 -9.60 -11.21 5.99
N ILE A 22 -10.84 -11.59 5.76
CA ILE A 22 -11.54 -12.64 6.50
C ILE A 22 -12.00 -13.67 5.48
N LYS A 23 -11.64 -14.93 5.71
CA LYS A 23 -11.98 -16.05 4.82
C LYS A 23 -12.71 -17.14 5.60
N ARG A 24 -13.62 -17.84 4.92
CA ARG A 24 -14.26 -19.04 5.44
C ARG A 24 -13.52 -20.28 4.93
N GLU A 25 -12.95 -21.05 5.84
CA GLU A 25 -12.19 -22.28 5.56
C GLU A 25 -12.65 -23.39 6.52
N ASP A 26 -12.87 -24.59 5.99
CA ASP A 26 -13.23 -25.79 6.77
C ASP A 26 -14.36 -25.56 7.79
N GLY A 27 -15.37 -24.79 7.39
CA GLY A 27 -16.54 -24.46 8.23
C GLY A 27 -16.31 -23.37 9.30
N LYS A 28 -15.08 -22.90 9.44
CA LYS A 28 -14.67 -21.81 10.35
C LYS A 28 -14.52 -20.50 9.58
N THR A 29 -14.67 -19.40 10.30
CA THR A 29 -14.28 -18.07 9.82
C THR A 29 -12.89 -17.75 10.39
N CYS A 30 -11.96 -17.48 9.50
CA CYS A 30 -10.56 -17.19 9.78
C CYS A 30 -10.31 -15.70 9.50
N ILE A 31 -9.87 -14.96 10.51
CA ILE A 31 -9.52 -13.53 10.42
C ILE A 31 -7.99 -13.45 10.29
N TYR A 32 -7.51 -12.93 9.17
CA TYR A 32 -6.08 -12.76 8.90
C TYR A 32 -5.68 -11.33 9.23
N LEU A 33 -4.72 -11.18 10.13
CA LEU A 33 -4.23 -9.89 10.61
C LEU A 33 -2.92 -9.49 9.95
N ILE A 34 -2.60 -8.20 10.00
CA ILE A 34 -1.39 -7.63 9.40
C ILE A 34 -0.14 -8.27 10.01
N ASP A 35 -0.11 -8.42 11.32
CA ASP A 35 0.96 -9.03 12.11
C ASP A 35 1.16 -10.54 11.89
N GLY A 36 0.38 -11.15 11.01
CA GLY A 36 0.48 -12.57 10.65
C GLY A 36 -0.34 -13.51 11.55
N ARG A 37 -1.00 -13.00 12.60
CA ARG A 37 -1.93 -13.81 13.39
C ARG A 37 -3.15 -14.21 12.55
N ILE A 38 -3.60 -15.43 12.78
CA ILE A 38 -4.84 -15.97 12.21
C ILE A 38 -5.76 -16.36 13.36
N ILE A 39 -6.88 -15.63 13.50
CA ILE A 39 -7.86 -15.90 14.55
C ILE A 39 -9.03 -16.67 13.96
N ASN A 40 -9.26 -17.87 14.48
CA ASN A 40 -10.30 -18.77 14.02
C ASN A 40 -11.53 -18.72 14.92
N THR A 41 -12.71 -18.72 14.32
CA THR A 41 -13.98 -18.76 15.04
C THR A 41 -15.05 -19.53 14.28
N TYR A 42 -16.03 -20.07 14.99
CA TYR A 42 -17.21 -20.69 14.39
C TYR A 42 -18.31 -19.67 14.05
N THR A 43 -18.12 -18.41 14.45
CA THR A 43 -19.04 -17.33 14.12
C THR A 43 -19.18 -17.19 12.59
N PRO A 44 -20.41 -17.13 12.04
CA PRO A 44 -20.62 -16.90 10.61
C PRO A 44 -19.95 -15.61 10.12
N LEU A 45 -19.35 -15.65 8.94
CA LEU A 45 -18.66 -14.49 8.33
C LEU A 45 -19.53 -13.24 8.32
N LYS A 46 -20.80 -13.39 7.91
CA LYS A 46 -21.76 -12.29 7.86
C LYS A 46 -21.90 -11.55 9.20
N THR A 47 -22.02 -12.30 10.30
CA THR A 47 -22.15 -11.74 11.64
C THR A 47 -20.92 -10.95 12.07
N ILE A 48 -19.74 -11.30 11.58
CA ILE A 48 -18.52 -10.53 11.85
C ILE A 48 -18.50 -9.26 10.99
N VAL A 49 -18.85 -9.39 9.71
CA VAL A 49 -18.83 -8.28 8.74
C VAL A 49 -19.87 -7.21 9.07
N ASP A 50 -21.03 -7.60 9.60
CA ASP A 50 -22.08 -6.67 10.05
C ASP A 50 -21.61 -5.74 11.20
N GLU A 51 -20.47 -6.05 11.84
CA GLU A 51 -19.83 -5.28 12.90
C GLU A 51 -18.61 -4.48 12.45
N LEU A 52 -18.21 -4.61 11.18
CA LEU A 52 -17.08 -3.89 10.60
C LEU A 52 -17.54 -2.60 9.90
N PRO A 53 -16.68 -1.57 9.81
CA PRO A 53 -16.95 -0.36 9.01
C PRO A 53 -17.23 -0.71 7.55
N ILE A 54 -18.45 -0.43 7.07
CA ILE A 54 -18.96 -0.89 5.76
C ILE A 54 -18.12 -0.34 4.58
N ASP A 55 -17.57 0.86 4.75
CA ASP A 55 -16.75 1.58 3.77
C ASP A 55 -15.30 1.08 3.68
N GLN A 56 -14.82 0.39 4.72
CA GLN A 56 -13.42 -0.07 4.79
C GLN A 56 -13.26 -1.53 4.35
N PHE A 57 -14.35 -2.26 4.12
CA PHE A 57 -14.33 -3.68 3.79
C PHE A 57 -15.13 -4.01 2.53
N LEU A 58 -14.54 -4.79 1.64
CA LEU A 58 -15.13 -5.22 0.38
C LEU A 58 -15.37 -6.73 0.37
N SER A 59 -16.61 -7.14 0.07
CA SER A 59 -16.92 -8.56 -0.15
C SER A 59 -16.50 -8.98 -1.55
N ILE A 60 -15.38 -9.72 -1.62
CA ILE A 60 -14.84 -10.29 -2.86
C ILE A 60 -15.76 -11.42 -3.34
N ASN A 61 -16.14 -12.33 -2.44
CA ASN A 61 -17.10 -13.40 -2.72
C ASN A 61 -17.87 -13.80 -1.45
N LYS A 62 -18.67 -14.88 -1.51
CA LYS A 62 -19.49 -15.32 -0.36
C LYS A 62 -18.67 -15.76 0.87
N GLY A 63 -17.43 -16.17 0.67
CA GLY A 63 -16.56 -16.67 1.71
C GLY A 63 -15.39 -15.75 2.04
N ILE A 64 -15.24 -14.61 1.35
CA ILE A 64 -14.09 -13.73 1.49
C ILE A 64 -14.54 -12.27 1.53
N VAL A 65 -14.08 -11.56 2.57
CA VAL A 65 -14.17 -10.11 2.71
C VAL A 65 -12.77 -9.57 2.96
N ALA A 66 -12.37 -8.52 2.27
CA ALA A 66 -11.03 -7.94 2.37
C ALA A 66 -11.10 -6.45 2.75
N ALA A 67 -10.12 -5.97 3.49
CA ALA A 67 -9.98 -4.54 3.74
C ALA A 67 -9.62 -3.82 2.42
N THR A 68 -10.34 -2.76 2.08
CA THR A 68 -10.17 -2.02 0.82
C THR A 68 -8.78 -1.40 0.69
N SER A 69 -8.24 -0.87 1.78
CA SER A 69 -6.89 -0.31 1.88
C SER A 69 -5.77 -1.32 1.57
N ARG A 70 -6.10 -2.62 1.68
CA ARG A 70 -5.18 -3.74 1.46
C ARG A 70 -5.32 -4.37 0.07
N ILE A 71 -6.28 -3.94 -0.73
CA ILE A 71 -6.39 -4.33 -2.15
C ILE A 71 -5.47 -3.41 -2.96
N VAL A 72 -4.57 -4.00 -3.73
CA VAL A 72 -3.63 -3.29 -4.61
C VAL A 72 -4.27 -3.05 -5.96
N ASN A 73 -4.82 -4.11 -6.55
CA ASN A 73 -5.36 -4.07 -7.90
C ASN A 73 -6.56 -5.01 -8.02
N ILE A 74 -7.49 -4.61 -8.89
CA ILE A 74 -8.58 -5.46 -9.35
C ILE A 74 -8.46 -5.54 -10.87
N LYS A 75 -8.33 -6.76 -11.40
CA LYS A 75 -8.27 -6.99 -12.84
C LYS A 75 -8.95 -8.31 -13.17
N ASP A 76 -9.86 -8.31 -14.13
CA ASP A 76 -10.50 -9.55 -14.62
C ASP A 76 -11.12 -10.42 -13.50
N ASP A 77 -11.72 -9.79 -12.47
CA ASP A 77 -12.30 -10.46 -11.28
C ASP A 77 -11.27 -11.08 -10.32
N LEU A 78 -9.98 -10.77 -10.49
CA LEU A 78 -8.91 -11.11 -9.57
C LEU A 78 -8.58 -9.91 -8.71
N TYR A 79 -8.67 -10.11 -7.41
CA TYR A 79 -8.37 -9.13 -6.38
C TYR A 79 -6.99 -9.46 -5.84
N THR A 80 -6.03 -8.58 -6.08
CA THR A 80 -4.65 -8.74 -5.59
C THR A 80 -4.51 -7.97 -4.30
N MET A 81 -4.14 -8.66 -3.22
CA MET A 81 -3.89 -8.07 -1.91
C MET A 81 -2.45 -7.56 -1.81
N ARG A 82 -2.19 -6.67 -0.84
CA ARG A 82 -0.83 -6.15 -0.54
C ARG A 82 0.16 -7.22 -0.08
N ASP A 83 -0.33 -8.34 0.44
CA ASP A 83 0.51 -9.48 0.86
C ASP A 83 0.71 -10.53 -0.24
N GLY A 84 0.36 -10.19 -1.49
CA GLY A 84 0.48 -11.10 -2.63
C GLY A 84 -0.71 -12.04 -2.81
N SER A 85 -1.58 -12.18 -1.81
CA SER A 85 -2.74 -13.08 -1.90
C SER A 85 -3.66 -12.67 -3.05
N ILE A 86 -4.05 -13.65 -3.87
CA ILE A 86 -5.00 -13.42 -4.97
C ILE A 86 -6.33 -14.08 -4.64
N PHE A 87 -7.40 -13.30 -4.71
CA PHE A 87 -8.75 -13.81 -4.53
C PHE A 87 -9.58 -13.65 -5.80
N LYS A 88 -10.23 -14.73 -6.19
CA LYS A 88 -11.22 -14.70 -7.27
C LYS A 88 -12.55 -14.18 -6.74
N GLY A 89 -13.08 -13.17 -7.43
CA GLY A 89 -14.40 -12.62 -7.17
C GLY A 89 -15.53 -13.55 -7.61
N ARG A 90 -16.75 -13.01 -7.71
CA ARG A 90 -17.94 -13.82 -7.96
C ARG A 90 -18.02 -14.21 -9.44
N ALA A 91 -17.92 -15.52 -9.68
CA ALA A 91 -18.03 -16.12 -11.02
C ALA A 91 -19.24 -15.65 -11.85
N ARG A 92 -20.40 -15.41 -11.22
CA ARG A 92 -21.66 -15.00 -11.89
C ARG A 92 -21.96 -13.50 -11.77
N MET A 93 -20.96 -12.64 -11.66
CA MET A 93 -21.18 -11.20 -11.77
C MET A 93 -21.28 -10.76 -13.24
N PRO A 94 -22.25 -9.89 -13.60
CA PRO A 94 -22.35 -9.34 -14.95
C PRO A 94 -21.05 -8.64 -15.35
N ARG A 95 -20.60 -8.83 -16.60
CA ARG A 95 -19.34 -8.24 -17.11
C ARG A 95 -19.27 -6.72 -16.92
N LEU A 96 -20.37 -6.02 -17.20
CA LEU A 96 -20.49 -4.57 -16.99
C LEU A 96 -20.24 -4.18 -15.53
N LEU A 97 -20.81 -4.93 -14.58
CA LEU A 97 -20.64 -4.65 -13.15
C LEU A 97 -19.19 -4.90 -12.69
N LYS A 98 -18.52 -5.92 -13.22
CA LYS A 98 -17.10 -6.19 -12.96
C LYS A 98 -16.23 -5.04 -13.47
N TYR A 99 -16.46 -4.62 -14.71
CA TYR A 99 -15.73 -3.51 -15.32
C TYR A 99 -15.96 -2.20 -14.58
N GLU A 100 -17.19 -1.90 -14.14
CA GLU A 100 -17.47 -0.70 -13.34
C GLU A 100 -16.79 -0.72 -11.98
N GLN A 101 -16.73 -1.88 -11.31
CA GLN A 101 -16.02 -2.03 -10.04
C GLN A 101 -14.52 -1.85 -10.20
N GLU A 102 -13.92 -2.53 -11.18
CA GLU A 102 -12.53 -2.37 -11.56
C GLU A 102 -12.21 -0.92 -11.88
N LYS A 103 -13.00 -0.29 -12.75
CA LYS A 103 -12.83 1.10 -13.14
C LYS A 103 -12.97 2.05 -11.96
N LYS A 104 -13.97 1.85 -11.08
CA LYS A 104 -14.15 2.69 -9.88
C LYS A 104 -12.97 2.56 -8.92
N PHE A 105 -12.55 1.33 -8.62
CA PHE A 105 -11.44 1.08 -7.70
C PHE A 105 -10.12 1.63 -8.25
N ASN A 106 -9.82 1.34 -9.51
CA ASN A 106 -8.60 1.84 -10.16
C ASN A 106 -8.67 3.36 -10.40
N SER A 107 -9.86 3.94 -10.61
CA SER A 107 -10.02 5.40 -10.66
C SER A 107 -9.82 6.06 -9.29
N TYR A 108 -10.21 5.40 -8.21
CA TYR A 108 -9.95 5.88 -6.84
C TYR A 108 -8.45 5.79 -6.50
N ARG A 109 -7.78 4.72 -6.91
CA ARG A 109 -6.31 4.63 -6.80
C ARG A 109 -5.61 5.66 -7.67
N LYS A 110 -6.11 5.91 -8.88
CA LYS A 110 -5.62 7.00 -9.71
C LYS A 110 -5.90 8.37 -9.10
N SER A 111 -7.03 8.57 -8.41
CA SER A 111 -7.26 9.81 -7.67
C SER A 111 -6.31 9.96 -6.49
N GLN A 112 -5.93 8.87 -5.82
CA GLN A 112 -4.89 8.90 -4.79
C GLN A 112 -3.51 9.26 -5.39
N SER A 113 -3.17 8.74 -6.57
CA SER A 113 -2.00 9.19 -7.33
C SER A 113 -2.08 10.68 -7.72
N LEU A 114 -3.25 11.16 -8.14
CA LEU A 114 -3.48 12.58 -8.42
C LEU A 114 -3.41 13.44 -7.15
N GLU A 115 -3.76 12.88 -5.99
CA GLU A 115 -3.60 13.52 -4.67
C GLU A 115 -2.13 13.67 -4.33
N ILE A 116 -1.33 12.63 -4.57
CA ILE A 116 0.14 12.68 -4.45
C ILE A 116 0.71 13.76 -5.37
N ASP A 117 0.30 13.83 -6.64
CA ASP A 117 0.74 14.87 -7.58
C ASP A 117 0.39 16.28 -7.07
N ALA A 118 -0.81 16.44 -6.53
CA ALA A 118 -1.25 17.71 -5.96
C ALA A 118 -0.45 18.09 -4.70
N GLN A 119 -0.19 17.14 -3.81
CA GLN A 119 0.65 17.35 -2.62
C GLN A 119 2.11 17.67 -3.00
N CYS A 120 2.62 17.04 -4.07
CA CYS A 120 3.99 17.23 -4.54
C CYS A 120 4.17 18.46 -5.43
N SER A 121 3.08 19.08 -5.91
CA SER A 121 3.12 20.28 -6.78
C SER A 121 3.92 21.45 -6.19
N ILE A 122 4.03 21.53 -4.86
CA ILE A 122 4.85 22.53 -4.15
C ILE A 122 6.36 22.37 -4.45
N PHE A 123 6.79 21.18 -4.85
CA PHE A 123 8.18 20.85 -5.17
C PHE A 123 8.52 20.98 -6.66
N GLU A 124 7.54 21.29 -7.50
CA GLU A 124 7.70 21.35 -8.96
C GLU A 124 8.76 22.35 -9.40
N HIS A 125 8.78 23.51 -8.75
CA HIS A 125 9.77 24.57 -8.99
C HIS A 125 10.85 24.61 -7.91
N CYS A 126 10.93 23.60 -7.04
CA CYS A 126 11.93 23.56 -5.99
C CYS A 126 13.33 23.33 -6.60
N PRO A 127 14.32 24.17 -6.25
CA PRO A 127 15.68 24.03 -6.78
C PRO A 127 16.39 22.79 -6.23
N LEU A 128 15.92 22.24 -5.10
CA LEU A 128 16.48 21.03 -4.51
C LEU A 128 15.87 19.78 -5.18
N PRO A 129 16.68 18.75 -5.50
CA PRO A 129 16.17 17.46 -5.93
C PRO A 129 15.23 16.85 -4.88
N PHE A 130 14.02 16.53 -5.30
CA PHE A 130 13.00 15.88 -4.48
C PHE A 130 12.40 14.68 -5.20
N ALA A 131 12.20 13.58 -4.47
CA ALA A 131 11.47 12.42 -4.93
C ALA A 131 10.57 11.83 -3.85
N LEU A 132 9.42 11.29 -4.26
CA LEU A 132 8.55 10.51 -3.39
C LEU A 132 8.62 9.04 -3.76
N ILE A 133 8.98 8.22 -2.80
CA ILE A 133 9.17 6.78 -2.96
C ILE A 133 8.07 6.05 -2.22
N GLY A 134 7.38 5.14 -2.90
CA GLY A 134 6.41 4.22 -2.32
C GLY A 134 7.08 2.87 -2.13
N ILE A 135 6.81 2.24 -1.01
CA ILE A 135 7.29 0.88 -0.74
C ILE A 135 6.17 -0.10 -1.09
N GLU A 136 6.45 -0.90 -2.10
CA GLU A 136 5.55 -1.92 -2.61
C GLU A 136 6.15 -3.30 -2.40
N TYR A 137 5.33 -4.28 -2.05
CA TYR A 137 5.79 -5.66 -1.87
C TYR A 137 5.49 -6.43 -3.16
N GLU A 138 6.48 -7.17 -3.68
CA GLU A 138 6.24 -8.08 -4.79
C GLU A 138 5.22 -9.18 -4.42
N HIS A 139 4.67 -9.81 -5.47
CA HIS A 139 3.58 -10.80 -5.44
C HIS A 139 3.76 -11.98 -4.46
N ASP A 140 4.99 -12.25 -4.02
CA ASP A 140 5.34 -13.34 -3.09
C ASP A 140 5.71 -12.85 -1.67
N GLY A 141 5.64 -11.54 -1.39
CA GLY A 141 5.92 -10.96 -0.06
C GLY A 141 7.38 -11.03 0.38
N HIS A 142 8.28 -11.46 -0.51
CA HIS A 142 9.69 -11.71 -0.20
C HIS A 142 10.62 -10.54 -0.58
N GLU A 143 10.27 -9.75 -1.60
CA GLU A 143 11.07 -8.60 -2.03
C GLU A 143 10.28 -7.29 -1.90
N LEU A 144 10.88 -6.36 -1.15
CA LEU A 144 10.48 -4.96 -1.07
C LEU A 144 10.95 -4.28 -2.36
N ASP A 145 10.02 -3.82 -3.17
CA ASP A 145 10.28 -2.90 -4.26
C ASP A 145 10.02 -1.46 -3.81
N TYR A 146 10.78 -0.55 -4.40
CA TYR A 146 10.78 0.86 -4.06
C TYR A 146 10.43 1.63 -5.32
N ILE A 147 9.17 2.02 -5.45
CA ILE A 147 8.65 2.64 -6.67
C ILE A 147 8.73 4.16 -6.54
N VAL A 148 9.23 4.83 -7.57
CA VAL A 148 9.22 6.29 -7.62
C VAL A 148 7.84 6.77 -8.07
N HIS A 149 7.09 7.44 -7.18
CA HIS A 149 5.78 8.00 -7.50
C HIS A 149 5.87 9.45 -7.99
N TYR A 150 6.86 10.20 -7.52
CA TYR A 150 7.10 11.58 -7.95
C TYR A 150 8.60 11.87 -7.96
N ALA A 151 9.05 12.66 -8.93
CA ALA A 151 10.39 13.21 -8.97
C ALA A 151 10.32 14.60 -9.62
N ASN A 152 10.82 15.61 -8.92
CA ASN A 152 10.78 16.97 -9.45
C ASN A 152 11.85 17.16 -10.56
N PRO A 153 11.78 18.25 -11.37
CA PRO A 153 12.71 18.48 -12.46
C PRO A 153 14.19 18.52 -12.03
N SER A 154 14.48 19.01 -10.83
CA SER A 154 15.82 19.04 -10.25
C SER A 154 16.36 17.62 -9.98
N CYS A 155 15.49 16.71 -9.54
CA CYS A 155 15.78 15.29 -9.34
C CYS A 155 16.03 14.57 -10.67
N LEU A 156 15.20 14.82 -11.68
CA LEU A 156 15.39 14.25 -13.03
C LEU A 156 16.73 14.66 -13.65
N LYS A 157 17.14 15.92 -13.45
CA LYS A 157 18.46 16.43 -13.88
C LYS A 157 19.60 15.72 -13.16
N LEU A 158 19.47 15.47 -11.85
CA LEU A 158 20.49 14.78 -11.06
C LEU A 158 20.72 13.35 -11.57
N PHE A 159 19.64 12.63 -11.90
CA PHE A 159 19.73 11.28 -12.46
C PHE A 159 20.06 11.26 -13.97
N ASN A 160 20.06 12.42 -14.64
CA ASN A 160 20.19 12.56 -16.08
C ASN A 160 19.21 11.65 -16.85
N LYS A 161 17.96 11.60 -16.37
CA LYS A 161 16.87 10.78 -16.93
C LYS A 161 15.63 11.62 -17.23
N LYS A 162 14.78 11.12 -18.11
CA LYS A 162 13.46 11.71 -18.36
C LYS A 162 12.44 11.21 -17.34
N GLU A 163 11.36 11.97 -17.15
CA GLU A 163 10.26 11.61 -16.23
C GLU A 163 9.69 10.21 -16.52
N GLU A 164 9.47 9.87 -17.79
CA GLU A 164 8.97 8.56 -18.25
C GLU A 164 9.88 7.38 -17.87
N GLU A 165 11.17 7.64 -17.65
CA GLU A 165 12.18 6.65 -17.28
C GLU A 165 12.36 6.53 -15.76
N VAL A 166 11.64 7.37 -15.00
CA VAL A 166 11.79 7.48 -13.55
C VAL A 166 10.50 7.16 -12.82
N ILE A 167 9.38 7.74 -13.23
CA ILE A 167 8.09 7.54 -12.58
C ILE A 167 7.60 6.10 -12.83
N ASN A 168 7.05 5.48 -11.78
CA ASN A 168 6.61 4.08 -11.74
C ASN A 168 7.73 3.06 -12.05
N GLN A 169 9.00 3.47 -11.91
CA GLN A 169 10.14 2.57 -12.02
C GLN A 169 10.67 2.21 -10.63
N SER A 170 11.21 1.00 -10.54
CA SER A 170 11.90 0.52 -9.35
C SER A 170 13.21 1.29 -9.13
N LEU A 171 13.48 1.69 -7.89
CA LEU A 171 14.75 2.30 -7.49
C LEU A 171 15.94 1.36 -7.65
N TYR A 172 15.73 0.04 -7.75
CA TYR A 172 16.81 -0.90 -8.08
C TYR A 172 17.41 -0.67 -9.47
N LEU A 173 16.66 -0.03 -10.39
CA LEU A 173 17.15 0.40 -11.70
C LEU A 173 18.04 1.65 -11.64
N PHE A 174 18.21 2.21 -10.45
CA PHE A 174 19.07 3.34 -10.16
C PHE A 174 20.23 2.84 -9.31
N ASN A 175 21.44 3.36 -9.57
CA ASN A 175 22.66 2.91 -8.90
C ASN A 175 22.74 3.46 -7.46
N ILE A 176 21.79 3.05 -6.61
CA ILE A 176 21.57 3.55 -5.25
C ILE A 176 22.20 2.59 -4.23
N GLU A 177 22.80 3.15 -3.19
CA GLU A 177 23.38 2.34 -2.12
C GLU A 177 22.31 1.56 -1.33
N LYS A 178 22.56 0.26 -1.11
CA LYS A 178 21.66 -0.61 -0.32
C LYS A 178 21.34 -0.06 1.08
N LYS A 179 22.28 0.66 1.69
CA LYS A 179 22.06 1.30 3.01
C LYS A 179 20.95 2.33 2.97
N LEU A 180 20.83 3.08 1.87
CA LEU A 180 19.79 4.08 1.69
C LEU A 180 18.42 3.42 1.50
N LEU A 181 18.34 2.30 0.77
CA LEU A 181 17.10 1.52 0.65
C LEU A 181 16.60 1.03 2.01
N ILE A 182 17.49 0.48 2.84
CA ILE A 182 17.14 0.04 4.21
C ILE A 182 16.63 1.21 5.05
N LEU A 183 17.26 2.39 4.93
CA LEU A 183 16.84 3.60 5.63
C LEU A 183 15.45 4.06 5.17
N MET A 184 15.19 4.06 3.86
CA MET A 184 13.88 4.39 3.31
C MET A 184 12.81 3.43 3.80
N ALA A 185 13.10 2.12 3.85
CA ALA A 185 12.19 1.12 4.40
C ALA A 185 11.85 1.36 5.87
N ASP A 186 12.86 1.61 6.70
CA ASP A 186 12.66 1.94 8.11
C ASP A 186 11.75 3.16 8.28
N ILE A 187 12.00 4.23 7.52
CA ILE A 187 11.23 5.49 7.62
C ILE A 187 9.80 5.33 7.07
N ALA A 188 9.62 4.68 5.92
CA ALA A 188 8.29 4.49 5.35
C ALA A 188 7.39 3.59 6.19
N LEU A 189 7.97 2.63 6.93
CA LEU A 189 7.23 1.66 7.76
C LEU A 189 7.04 2.13 9.20
N ASN A 190 8.06 2.73 9.81
CA ASN A 190 8.05 3.12 11.22
C ASN A 190 7.85 4.63 11.43
N GLY A 191 7.88 5.41 10.36
CA GLY A 191 7.76 6.85 10.38
C GLY A 191 9.00 7.62 10.83
N GLY A 192 8.85 8.93 10.90
CA GLY A 192 9.90 9.86 11.33
C GLY A 192 10.70 10.49 10.18
N HIS A 193 11.87 11.03 10.51
CA HIS A 193 12.79 11.64 9.56
C HIS A 193 14.24 11.35 9.94
N ARG A 194 15.11 11.22 8.95
CA ARG A 194 16.56 11.05 9.14
C ARG A 194 17.33 11.76 8.05
N ILE A 195 18.47 12.32 8.43
CA ILE A 195 19.46 12.86 7.50
C ILE A 195 20.56 11.82 7.36
N SER A 196 20.98 11.57 6.12
CA SER A 196 21.99 10.57 5.83
C SER A 196 22.95 11.05 4.75
N ASN A 197 24.24 10.82 4.96
CA ASN A 197 25.31 11.20 4.02
C ASN A 197 25.58 10.06 3.01
N LEU A 198 24.54 9.33 2.62
CA LEU A 198 24.66 8.15 1.75
C LEU A 198 24.48 8.59 0.29
N PHE A 199 25.34 8.05 -0.60
CA PHE A 199 25.61 8.58 -1.93
C PHE A 199 24.41 8.53 -2.89
N PHE A 200 23.99 9.71 -3.38
CA PHE A 200 23.73 9.88 -4.82
C PHE A 200 24.96 10.53 -5.47
N PRO A 201 25.19 10.36 -6.78
CA PRO A 201 26.23 11.11 -7.48
C PRO A 201 26.02 12.61 -7.23
N ASP A 202 27.03 13.31 -6.74
CA ASP A 202 27.06 14.77 -6.55
C ASP A 202 26.19 15.38 -5.43
N THR A 203 25.64 14.59 -4.48
CA THR A 203 24.89 15.11 -3.31
C THR A 203 25.56 14.77 -1.97
N HIS A 204 25.62 15.73 -1.04
CA HIS A 204 26.32 15.54 0.23
C HIS A 204 25.43 14.97 1.34
N GLU A 205 24.13 15.33 1.37
CA GLU A 205 23.19 14.85 2.40
C GLU A 205 21.81 14.56 1.80
N VAL A 206 21.15 13.52 2.28
CA VAL A 206 19.78 13.16 1.90
C VAL A 206 18.91 13.22 3.15
N LEU A 207 17.91 14.09 3.15
CA LEU A 207 16.85 14.10 4.16
C LEU A 207 15.73 13.17 3.70
N CYS A 208 15.51 12.12 4.48
CA CYS A 208 14.42 11.19 4.31
C CYS A 208 13.35 11.46 5.37
N TYR A 209 12.08 11.52 5.00
CA TYR A 209 10.97 11.59 5.96
C TYR A 209 9.73 10.86 5.45
N GLN A 210 8.84 10.47 6.36
CA GLN A 210 7.58 9.82 6.01
C GLN A 210 6.46 10.87 5.87
N PRO A 211 5.97 11.15 4.64
CA PRO A 211 4.79 12.01 4.46
C PRO A 211 3.48 11.27 4.74
N GLU A 212 3.39 10.01 4.31
CA GLU A 212 2.24 9.13 4.51
C GLU A 212 2.73 7.69 4.75
N ASP A 213 1.88 6.86 5.37
CA ASP A 213 2.21 5.47 5.67
C ASP A 213 2.56 4.67 4.40
N GLY A 214 3.74 4.05 4.41
CA GLY A 214 4.27 3.30 3.26
C GLY A 214 5.01 4.15 2.22
N PHE A 215 5.17 5.46 2.47
CA PHE A 215 5.96 6.34 1.62
C PHE A 215 7.18 6.91 2.35
N CYS A 216 8.25 7.13 1.61
CA CYS A 216 9.42 7.88 2.03
C CYS A 216 9.67 9.01 1.03
N ALA A 217 9.62 10.25 1.49
CA ALA A 217 10.05 11.41 0.75
C ALA A 217 11.57 11.58 0.90
N LEU A 218 12.23 11.91 -0.20
CA LEU A 218 13.66 12.15 -0.31
C LEU A 218 13.88 13.60 -0.75
N LEU A 219 14.60 14.36 0.06
CA LEU A 219 15.10 15.68 -0.30
C LEU A 219 16.63 15.63 -0.31
N MET A 220 17.24 15.86 -1.46
CA MET A 220 18.70 15.78 -1.61
C MET A 220 19.28 17.19 -1.45
N LEU A 221 20.19 17.32 -0.51
CA LEU A 221 20.85 18.55 -0.13
C LEU A 221 22.26 18.55 -0.74
N SER A 222 22.56 19.63 -1.46
CA SER A 222 23.85 19.89 -2.10
C SER A 222 24.87 20.42 -1.11
#